data_AF-A0A9D6DND0-F1
#
_entry.id   AF-A0A9D6DND0-F1
#
_cell.length_a   1.000
_cell.length_b   1.000
_cell.length_c   1.000
_cell.angle_alpha   90.00
_cell.angle_beta   90.00
_cell.angle_gamma   90.00
#
_symmetry.space_group_name_H-M   'P 1'
#
loop_
_entity.id
_entity.type
_entity.pdbx_description
1 polymer ?
#
loop_
_entity_poly.entity_id
_entity_poly.type
_entity_poly.pdbx_seq_one_letter_code
_entity_poly.pdbx_strand_id
1 'polypeptide(L)'
;MPYLVIIIDELADLMAAYGREIEGAVVRLAQMARAVGIHLVLATQRPSVEVITGLIKANITTRAAFAVASQIDSRTILDLAGAEKLLGSGDMLFVSADSGKPRRIQGTYVSEKEVKKVVGFIKSNLPEDAPDVNPDEALGLEKAVAGSPSASFWPGKTSLAVDFDRVNENEDEDELLPSAKEAIIQAGKASASLLQRRLRVGYARAARLLDILEAQGLIGPGEGAKPREVLISSNHKEETVDIKDQEHITN
;
A
#
# COMPACT_ATOMS: atom_id res chain seq x y z
N MET A 1 -18.71 -15.96 -11.23
CA MET A 1 -18.30 -15.37 -9.94
C MET A 1 -18.95 -14.01 -9.82
N PRO A 2 -19.40 -13.58 -8.62
CA PRO A 2 -19.93 -12.24 -8.41
C PRO A 2 -18.84 -11.18 -8.59
N TYR A 3 -19.23 -9.95 -8.94
CA TYR A 3 -18.36 -8.79 -8.86
C TYR A 3 -18.22 -8.34 -7.41
N LEU A 4 -17.02 -7.93 -7.00
CA LEU A 4 -16.77 -7.32 -5.69
C LEU A 4 -16.57 -5.82 -5.87
N VAL A 5 -17.39 -5.01 -5.18
CA VAL A 5 -17.26 -3.56 -5.18
C VAL A 5 -16.88 -3.10 -3.77
N ILE A 6 -15.70 -2.50 -3.65
CA ILE A 6 -15.17 -1.95 -2.40
C ILE A 6 -15.40 -0.44 -2.43
N ILE A 7 -16.12 0.08 -1.43
CA ILE A 7 -16.47 1.49 -1.34
C ILE A 7 -15.85 2.06 -0.06
N ILE A 8 -15.09 3.15 -0.20
CA ILE A 8 -14.49 3.90 0.90
C ILE A 8 -15.09 5.30 0.87
N ASP A 9 -15.92 5.64 1.85
CA ASP A 9 -16.65 6.92 1.89
C ASP A 9 -15.74 8.12 2.22
N GLU A 10 -14.71 7.89 3.05
CA GLU A 10 -13.72 8.91 3.39
C GLU A 10 -12.30 8.33 3.41
N LEU A 11 -11.61 8.45 2.28
CA LEU A 11 -10.23 8.00 2.11
C LEU A 11 -9.27 8.76 3.02
N ALA A 12 -9.53 10.04 3.32
CA ALA A 12 -8.60 10.85 4.10
C ALA A 12 -8.38 10.33 5.52
N ASP A 13 -9.40 9.72 6.13
CA ASP A 13 -9.29 9.13 7.46
C ASP A 13 -8.36 7.91 7.46
N LEU A 14 -8.45 7.08 6.41
CA LEU A 14 -7.55 5.95 6.23
C LEU A 14 -6.13 6.40 5.91
N MET A 15 -5.98 7.44 5.09
CA MET A 15 -4.66 7.99 4.74
C MET A 15 -3.97 8.65 5.95
N ALA A 16 -4.72 9.28 6.84
CA ALA A 16 -4.18 9.89 8.05
C ALA A 16 -3.68 8.84 9.06
N ALA A 17 -4.31 7.68 9.13
CA ALA A 17 -3.94 6.61 10.05
C ALA A 17 -2.90 5.64 9.46
N TYR A 18 -3.03 5.27 8.17
CA TYR A 18 -2.31 4.17 7.52
C TYR A 18 -1.94 4.49 6.06
N GLY A 19 -1.46 5.72 5.80
CA GLY A 19 -1.28 6.22 4.43
C GLY A 19 -0.43 5.34 3.52
N ARG A 20 0.67 4.77 4.02
CA ARG A 20 1.57 3.93 3.21
C ARG A 20 0.91 2.61 2.83
N GLU A 21 0.28 1.94 3.80
CA GLU A 21 -0.38 0.66 3.58
C GLU A 21 -1.59 0.80 2.65
N ILE A 22 -2.39 1.85 2.86
CA ILE A 22 -3.60 2.13 2.09
C ILE A 22 -3.26 2.51 0.65
N GLU A 23 -2.29 3.39 0.43
CA GLU A 23 -1.83 3.74 -0.92
C GLU A 23 -1.33 2.50 -1.68
N GLY A 24 -0.52 1.66 -1.04
CA GLY A 24 -0.02 0.42 -1.64
C GLY A 24 -1.13 -0.59 -1.96
N ALA A 25 -2.16 -0.70 -1.12
CA ALA A 25 -3.32 -1.56 -1.37
C ALA A 25 -4.16 -1.03 -2.54
N VAL A 26 -4.45 0.27 -2.57
CA VAL A 26 -5.20 0.92 -3.65
C VAL A 26 -4.51 0.71 -5.00
N VAL A 27 -3.19 0.95 -5.07
CA VAL A 27 -2.41 0.79 -6.30
C VAL A 27 -2.47 -0.66 -6.81
N ARG A 28 -2.19 -1.64 -5.93
CA ARG A 28 -2.20 -3.07 -6.32
C ARG A 28 -3.58 -3.52 -6.79
N LEU A 29 -4.63 -3.15 -6.06
CA LEU A 29 -6.00 -3.45 -6.46
C LEU A 29 -6.30 -2.82 -7.82
N ALA A 30 -6.08 -1.52 -7.99
CA ALA A 30 -6.37 -0.82 -9.24
C ALA A 30 -5.66 -1.44 -10.46
N GLN A 31 -4.43 -1.95 -10.29
CA GLN A 31 -3.66 -2.58 -11.37
C GLN A 31 -4.13 -3.99 -11.74
N MET A 32 -4.44 -4.83 -10.75
CA MET A 32 -4.66 -6.27 -10.96
C MET A 32 -6.16 -6.65 -11.01
N ALA A 33 -7.03 -5.83 -10.41
CA ALA A 33 -8.41 -6.20 -10.10
C ALA A 33 -9.35 -6.29 -11.32
N ARG A 34 -9.05 -5.58 -12.41
CA ARG A 34 -9.97 -5.41 -13.54
C ARG A 34 -10.40 -6.75 -14.17
N ALA A 35 -9.46 -7.67 -14.35
CA ALA A 35 -9.73 -8.96 -14.99
C ALA A 35 -10.48 -9.94 -14.06
N VAL A 36 -10.37 -9.76 -12.74
CA VAL A 36 -10.96 -10.64 -11.72
C VAL A 36 -12.30 -10.13 -11.18
N GLY A 37 -12.77 -8.97 -11.67
CA GLY A 37 -14.08 -8.42 -11.31
C GLY A 37 -14.13 -7.73 -9.94
N ILE A 38 -12.99 -7.21 -9.47
CA ILE A 38 -12.93 -6.38 -8.26
C ILE A 38 -12.89 -4.90 -8.69
N HIS A 39 -13.70 -4.06 -8.07
CA HIS A 39 -13.84 -2.65 -8.38
C HIS A 39 -13.74 -1.80 -7.12
N LEU A 40 -13.13 -0.62 -7.24
CA LEU A 40 -12.88 0.28 -6.12
C LEU A 40 -13.58 1.62 -6.36
N VAL A 41 -14.28 2.12 -5.35
CA VAL A 41 -14.87 3.45 -5.30
C VAL A 41 -14.28 4.19 -4.10
N LEU A 42 -13.51 5.23 -4.38
CA LEU A 42 -12.85 6.05 -3.37
C LEU A 42 -13.52 7.42 -3.32
N ALA A 43 -14.06 7.79 -2.17
CA ALA A 43 -14.61 9.11 -1.90
C ALA A 43 -13.80 9.82 -0.81
N THR A 44 -13.80 11.14 -0.85
CA THR A 44 -13.21 11.99 0.19
C THR A 44 -13.78 13.40 0.09
N GLN A 45 -13.94 14.05 1.25
CA GLN A 45 -14.26 15.48 1.33
C GLN A 45 -13.00 16.36 1.43
N ARG A 46 -11.82 15.75 1.56
CA ARG A 46 -10.52 16.43 1.75
C ARG A 46 -9.61 16.21 0.53
N PRO A 47 -9.83 16.92 -0.58
CA PRO A 47 -9.03 16.79 -1.80
C PRO A 47 -7.65 17.46 -1.67
N SER A 48 -6.78 16.89 -0.85
CA SER A 48 -5.38 17.30 -0.70
C SER A 48 -4.43 16.36 -1.44
N VAL A 49 -3.21 16.82 -1.73
CA VAL A 49 -2.17 16.01 -2.40
C VAL A 49 -1.69 14.85 -1.51
N GLU A 50 -1.87 14.97 -0.20
CA GLU A 50 -1.56 13.91 0.77
C GLU A 50 -2.60 12.78 0.75
N VAL A 51 -3.86 13.09 0.43
CA VAL A 51 -4.95 12.11 0.32
C VAL A 51 -5.04 11.54 -1.09
N ILE A 52 -5.04 12.41 -2.10
CA ILE A 52 -5.13 12.06 -3.52
C ILE A 52 -3.74 12.18 -4.14
N THR A 53 -2.88 11.22 -3.78
CA THR A 53 -1.47 11.21 -4.17
C THR A 53 -1.29 11.00 -5.68
N GLY A 54 -0.07 11.24 -6.17
CA GLY A 54 0.28 10.94 -7.56
C GLY A 54 0.11 9.47 -7.94
N LEU A 55 0.42 8.55 -7.01
CA LEU A 55 0.29 7.10 -7.23
C LEU A 55 -1.17 6.68 -7.31
N ILE A 56 -2.04 7.21 -6.45
CA ILE A 56 -3.48 6.97 -6.53
C ILE A 56 -4.02 7.49 -7.85
N LYS A 57 -3.66 8.72 -8.25
CA LYS A 57 -4.10 9.29 -9.54
C LYS A 57 -3.62 8.48 -10.74
N ALA A 58 -2.39 7.96 -10.70
CA ALA A 58 -1.86 7.16 -11.80
C ALA A 58 -2.65 5.86 -12.05
N ASN A 59 -3.30 5.31 -11.02
CA ASN A 59 -4.00 4.02 -11.11
C ASN A 59 -5.53 4.16 -11.09
N ILE A 60 -6.07 5.27 -10.59
CA ILE A 60 -7.50 5.60 -10.61
C ILE A 60 -7.75 6.68 -11.66
N THR A 61 -8.04 6.25 -12.89
CA THR A 61 -8.13 7.13 -14.07
C THR A 61 -9.53 7.70 -14.30
N THR A 62 -10.58 7.06 -13.77
CA THR A 62 -11.95 7.57 -13.79
C THR A 62 -12.21 8.37 -12.52
N ARG A 63 -12.62 9.62 -12.65
CA ARG A 63 -12.76 10.55 -11.52
C ARG A 63 -14.01 11.40 -11.64
N ALA A 64 -14.61 11.70 -10.51
CA ALA A 64 -15.71 12.64 -10.38
C ALA A 64 -15.34 13.69 -9.34
N ALA A 65 -15.56 14.97 -9.64
CA ALA A 65 -15.47 16.05 -8.67
C ALA A 65 -16.82 16.77 -8.60
N PHE A 66 -17.38 16.83 -7.40
CA PHE A 66 -18.47 17.76 -7.08
C PHE A 66 -17.90 19.18 -6.86
N ALA A 67 -18.76 20.12 -6.49
CA ALA A 67 -18.32 21.47 -6.15
C ALA A 67 -17.25 21.45 -5.05
N VAL A 68 -16.12 22.10 -5.32
CA VAL A 68 -14.98 22.24 -4.38
C VAL A 68 -14.71 23.71 -4.08
N ALA A 69 -13.98 23.99 -3.01
CA ALA A 69 -13.74 25.34 -2.53
C ALA A 69 -12.78 26.14 -3.43
N SER A 70 -11.81 25.47 -4.08
CA SER A 70 -10.77 26.16 -4.83
C SER A 70 -10.36 25.47 -6.13
N GLN A 71 -9.72 26.25 -7.01
CA GLN A 71 -9.11 25.72 -8.23
C GLN A 71 -7.98 24.71 -7.92
N ILE A 72 -7.33 24.83 -6.76
CA ILE A 72 -6.29 23.91 -6.31
C ILE A 72 -6.92 22.55 -6.05
N ASP A 73 -8.03 22.50 -5.31
CA ASP A 73 -8.78 21.27 -5.02
C ASP A 73 -9.29 20.60 -6.31
N SER A 74 -9.79 21.41 -7.26
CA SER A 74 -10.21 20.90 -8.57
C SER A 74 -9.06 20.20 -9.29
N ARG A 75 -7.86 20.80 -9.27
CA ARG A 75 -6.66 20.20 -9.87
C ARG A 75 -6.17 18.98 -9.11
N THR A 76 -6.33 18.95 -7.79
CA THR A 76 -5.99 17.76 -7.00
C THR A 76 -6.82 16.56 -7.44
N ILE A 77 -8.12 16.73 -7.72
CA ILE A 77 -9.00 15.63 -8.12
C ILE A 77 -8.89 15.33 -9.62
N LEU A 78 -9.00 16.34 -10.49
CA LEU A 78 -9.19 16.17 -11.94
C LEU A 78 -7.96 16.48 -12.79
N ASP A 79 -6.86 16.92 -12.18
CA ASP A 79 -5.71 17.53 -12.87
C ASP A 79 -6.08 18.77 -13.72
N LEU A 80 -7.31 19.28 -13.55
CA LEU A 80 -7.91 20.38 -14.31
C LEU A 80 -8.68 21.31 -13.37
N ALA A 81 -8.83 22.56 -13.79
CA ALA A 81 -9.73 23.53 -13.16
C ALA A 81 -11.18 23.33 -13.65
N GLY A 82 -12.15 23.77 -12.85
CA GLY A 82 -13.55 23.86 -13.24
C GLY A 82 -14.52 23.37 -12.15
N ALA A 83 -14.08 22.48 -11.25
CA ALA A 83 -14.94 21.98 -10.19
C ALA A 83 -15.29 23.08 -9.17
N GLU A 84 -14.43 24.10 -9.01
CA GLU A 84 -14.69 25.27 -8.17
C GLU A 84 -15.82 26.18 -8.68
N LYS A 85 -16.30 25.95 -9.91
CA LYS A 85 -17.38 26.71 -10.56
C LYS A 85 -18.71 25.97 -10.58
N LEU A 86 -18.76 24.77 -10.02
CA LEU A 86 -19.98 23.97 -9.94
C LEU A 86 -20.96 24.57 -8.95
N LEU A 87 -22.24 24.31 -9.15
CA LEU A 87 -23.33 24.91 -8.37
C LEU A 87 -23.63 24.17 -7.06
N GLY A 88 -22.96 23.05 -6.80
CA GLY A 88 -23.28 22.13 -5.69
C GLY A 88 -24.53 21.30 -5.98
N SER A 89 -25.14 20.73 -4.95
CA SER A 89 -26.42 19.98 -5.05
C SER A 89 -26.45 18.91 -6.15
N GLY A 90 -25.37 18.15 -6.28
CA GLY A 90 -25.23 17.07 -7.26
C GLY A 90 -24.58 17.48 -8.59
N ASP A 91 -24.33 18.75 -8.85
CA ASP A 91 -23.57 19.19 -10.03
C ASP A 91 -22.11 18.72 -9.93
N MET A 92 -21.64 18.00 -10.95
CA MET A 92 -20.31 17.38 -10.97
C MET A 92 -19.61 17.47 -12.33
N LEU A 93 -18.27 17.41 -12.31
CA LEU A 93 -17.45 17.12 -13.47
C LEU A 93 -16.97 15.67 -13.40
N PHE A 94 -17.15 14.94 -14.48
CA PHE A 94 -16.76 13.54 -14.63
C PHE A 94 -15.73 13.37 -15.73
N VAL A 95 -14.62 12.69 -15.42
CA VAL A 95 -13.56 12.31 -16.36
C VAL A 95 -13.54 10.78 -16.42
N SER A 96 -13.60 10.23 -17.62
CA SER A 96 -13.45 8.79 -17.83
C SER A 96 -12.03 8.44 -18.26
N ALA A 97 -11.64 7.19 -18.05
CA ALA A 97 -10.38 6.65 -18.57
C ALA A 97 -10.23 6.84 -20.09
N ASP A 98 -11.35 6.79 -20.84
CA ASP A 98 -11.35 6.85 -22.31
C ASP A 98 -11.37 8.29 -22.86
N SER A 99 -11.63 9.30 -22.02
CA SER A 99 -11.73 10.71 -22.45
C SER A 99 -11.16 11.65 -21.40
N GLY A 100 -10.05 12.30 -21.73
CA GLY A 100 -9.44 13.33 -20.88
C GLY A 100 -10.22 14.64 -20.78
N LYS A 101 -11.30 14.82 -21.56
CA LYS A 101 -12.18 16.00 -21.43
C LYS A 101 -13.26 15.75 -20.38
N PRO A 102 -13.37 16.59 -19.33
CA PRO A 102 -14.40 16.46 -18.33
C PRO A 102 -15.79 16.73 -18.93
N ARG A 103 -16.75 15.89 -18.56
CA ARG A 103 -18.17 16.09 -18.85
C ARG A 103 -18.87 16.60 -17.61
N ARG A 104 -19.61 17.70 -17.74
CA ARG A 104 -20.49 18.17 -16.66
C ARG A 104 -21.75 17.31 -16.62
N ILE A 105 -22.09 16.80 -15.43
CA ILE A 105 -23.21 15.88 -15.20
C ILE A 105 -23.95 16.37 -13.96
N GLN A 106 -25.28 16.29 -13.99
CA GLN A 106 -26.12 16.48 -12.81
C GLN A 106 -26.35 15.13 -12.14
N GLY A 107 -25.89 14.98 -10.91
CA GLY A 107 -26.14 13.83 -10.06
C GLY A 107 -27.62 13.72 -9.68
N THR A 108 -28.11 12.48 -9.62
CA THR A 108 -29.47 12.19 -9.18
C THR A 108 -29.57 12.36 -7.67
N TYR A 109 -30.58 13.09 -7.22
CA TYR A 109 -30.90 13.18 -5.80
C TYR A 109 -31.67 11.93 -5.36
N VAL A 110 -31.23 11.31 -4.27
CA VAL A 110 -31.94 10.22 -3.60
C VAL A 110 -32.07 10.59 -2.13
N SER A 111 -33.29 10.57 -1.62
CA SER A 111 -33.55 10.86 -0.21
C SER A 111 -33.21 9.67 0.68
N GLU A 112 -32.88 9.93 1.95
CA GLU A 112 -32.64 8.88 2.94
C GLU A 112 -33.85 7.93 3.10
N LYS A 113 -35.07 8.45 2.90
CA LYS A 113 -36.30 7.64 2.91
C LYS A 113 -36.32 6.63 1.77
N GLU A 114 -35.86 7.00 0.57
CA GLU A 114 -35.77 6.10 -0.57
C GLU A 114 -34.68 5.04 -0.34
N VAL A 115 -33.53 5.45 0.20
CA VAL A 115 -32.47 4.50 0.57
C VAL A 115 -32.99 3.45 1.56
N LYS A 116 -33.66 3.89 2.64
CA LYS A 116 -34.23 2.98 3.64
C LYS A 116 -35.28 2.03 3.05
N LYS A 117 -36.10 2.50 2.10
CA LYS A 117 -37.07 1.65 1.40
C LYS A 117 -36.38 0.56 0.57
N VAL A 118 -35.34 0.92 -0.19
CA VAL A 118 -34.58 -0.04 -1.01
C VAL A 118 -33.84 -1.05 -0.12
N VAL A 119 -33.17 -0.58 0.94
CA VAL A 119 -32.51 -1.46 1.92
C VAL A 119 -33.51 -2.41 2.57
N GLY A 120 -34.68 -1.91 2.97
CA GLY A 120 -35.75 -2.73 3.53
C GLY A 120 -36.24 -3.80 2.55
N PHE A 121 -36.50 -3.42 1.29
CA PHE A 121 -36.86 -4.35 0.24
C PHE A 121 -35.80 -5.44 0.05
N ILE A 122 -34.51 -5.08 -0.01
CA ILE A 122 -33.42 -6.06 -0.16
C ILE A 122 -33.42 -7.03 1.02
N LYS A 123 -33.45 -6.52 2.27
CA LYS A 123 -33.45 -7.34 3.49
C LYS A 123 -34.62 -8.33 3.53
N SER A 124 -35.81 -7.92 3.10
CA SER A 124 -37.00 -8.79 3.09
C SER A 124 -36.98 -9.86 1.98
N ASN A 125 -36.09 -9.73 0.99
CA ASN A 125 -35.93 -10.69 -0.10
C ASN A 125 -34.64 -11.52 0.04
N LEU A 126 -33.90 -11.37 1.15
CA LEU A 126 -32.78 -12.25 1.44
C LEU A 126 -33.29 -13.66 1.78
N PRO A 127 -32.61 -14.72 1.33
CA PRO A 127 -32.88 -16.08 1.78
C PRO A 127 -32.85 -16.19 3.32
N GLU A 128 -33.68 -17.05 3.92
CA GLU A 128 -33.69 -17.27 5.38
C GLU A 128 -32.34 -17.79 5.91
N ASP A 129 -31.54 -18.41 5.05
CA ASP A 129 -30.18 -18.91 5.30
C ASP A 129 -29.09 -17.92 4.86
N ALA A 130 -29.46 -16.71 4.44
CA ALA A 130 -28.48 -15.68 4.15
C ALA A 130 -27.65 -15.43 5.41
N PRO A 131 -26.32 -15.46 5.32
CA PRO A 131 -25.48 -15.19 6.49
C PRO A 131 -25.86 -13.80 7.01
N ASP A 132 -26.22 -13.73 8.29
CA ASP A 132 -26.38 -12.46 9.00
C ASP A 132 -24.98 -11.89 9.17
N VAL A 133 -24.44 -11.31 8.10
CA VAL A 133 -23.08 -10.78 8.10
C VAL A 133 -23.16 -9.48 8.87
N ASN A 134 -22.95 -9.56 10.18
CA ASN A 134 -22.53 -8.39 10.93
C ASN A 134 -21.27 -7.85 10.22
N PRO A 135 -21.27 -6.60 9.73
CA PRO A 135 -20.10 -6.04 9.05
C PRO A 135 -18.82 -6.20 9.86
N ASP A 136 -18.93 -6.17 11.19
CA ASP A 136 -17.82 -6.33 12.12
C ASP A 136 -17.32 -7.79 12.20
N GLU A 137 -18.21 -8.78 12.06
CA GLU A 137 -17.85 -10.21 11.94
C GLU A 137 -17.32 -10.55 10.55
N ALA A 138 -17.87 -9.94 9.49
CA ALA A 138 -17.42 -10.10 8.11
C ALA A 138 -15.96 -9.65 7.91
N LEU A 139 -15.61 -8.56 8.61
CA LEU A 139 -14.28 -7.95 8.59
C LEU A 139 -13.38 -8.45 9.73
N GLY A 140 -13.91 -9.25 10.67
CA GLY A 140 -13.17 -9.79 11.82
C GLY A 140 -12.70 -8.75 12.84
N LEU A 141 -13.30 -7.55 12.86
CA LEU A 141 -12.82 -6.38 13.61
C LEU A 141 -12.94 -6.55 15.14
N GLU A 142 -13.87 -7.36 15.63
CA GLU A 142 -14.13 -7.53 17.07
C GLU A 142 -12.96 -8.16 17.83
N LYS A 143 -12.07 -8.89 17.14
CA LYS A 143 -10.86 -9.49 17.75
C LYS A 143 -9.65 -8.57 17.82
N ALA A 144 -9.70 -7.37 17.22
CA ALA A 144 -8.56 -6.45 17.14
C ALA A 144 -8.49 -5.44 18.29
N VAL A 145 -9.58 -5.22 19.04
CA VAL A 145 -9.65 -4.13 20.05
C VAL A 145 -9.20 -4.59 21.44
N ALA A 146 -9.13 -5.90 21.70
CA ALA A 146 -8.74 -6.45 23.00
C ALA A 146 -7.26 -6.88 23.05
N GLY A 147 -6.35 -5.91 23.08
CA GLY A 147 -5.01 -6.09 23.67
C GLY A 147 -3.79 -5.85 22.77
N SER A 148 -3.06 -4.78 23.08
CA SER A 148 -1.68 -4.42 22.68
C SER A 148 -1.53 -3.41 21.52
N PRO A 149 -0.91 -2.22 21.73
CA PRO A 149 -0.81 -1.13 20.74
C PRO A 149 0.17 -1.33 19.57
N SER A 150 0.48 -2.55 19.15
CA SER A 150 1.42 -2.78 18.03
C SER A 150 1.16 -4.05 17.20
N ALA A 151 0.01 -4.69 17.37
CA ALA A 151 -0.34 -5.86 16.55
C ALA A 151 -1.10 -5.41 15.30
N SER A 152 -0.50 -5.74 14.16
CA SER A 152 -1.01 -5.65 12.79
C SER A 152 -2.53 -5.82 12.69
N PHE A 153 -3.15 -4.92 11.92
CA PHE A 153 -4.59 -4.79 11.67
C PHE A 153 -5.22 -5.97 10.87
N TRP A 154 -4.82 -7.22 11.10
CA TRP A 154 -5.40 -8.37 10.39
C TRP A 154 -5.70 -9.55 11.33
N PRO A 155 -6.98 -9.95 11.47
CA PRO A 155 -7.34 -11.12 12.25
C PRO A 155 -7.14 -12.39 11.41
N GLY A 156 -6.24 -13.27 11.84
CA GLY A 156 -6.21 -14.66 11.38
C GLY A 156 -4.95 -15.06 10.59
N LYS A 157 -3.96 -15.56 11.33
CA LYS A 157 -2.94 -16.52 10.83
C LYS A 157 -3.61 -17.86 10.49
N THR A 158 -4.46 -17.89 9.47
CA THR A 158 -5.05 -19.13 8.95
C THR A 158 -4.55 -19.33 7.52
N SER A 159 -3.42 -20.04 7.39
CA SER A 159 -2.94 -20.88 6.27
C SER A 159 -3.10 -20.44 4.79
N LEU A 160 -3.58 -19.24 4.51
CA LEU A 160 -3.66 -18.62 3.19
C LEU A 160 -3.20 -17.15 3.30
N ALA A 161 -2.10 -16.93 4.02
CA ALA A 161 -1.45 -15.64 4.08
C ALA A 161 -0.80 -15.37 2.71
N VAL A 162 -1.49 -14.63 1.84
CA VAL A 162 -0.81 -13.87 0.81
C VAL A 162 -0.12 -12.74 1.55
N ASP A 163 1.16 -12.92 1.79
CA ASP A 163 2.05 -12.07 2.58
C ASP A 163 2.15 -10.68 1.91
N PHE A 164 1.30 -9.74 2.33
CA PHE A 164 1.19 -8.40 1.73
C PHE A 164 2.49 -7.57 1.87
N ASP A 165 3.40 -7.97 2.77
CA ASP A 165 4.73 -7.39 2.98
C ASP A 165 5.79 -7.90 1.99
N ARG A 166 5.56 -9.00 1.28
CA ARG A 166 6.64 -9.64 0.49
C ARG A 166 6.84 -9.13 -0.93
N VAL A 167 5.90 -8.38 -1.49
CA VAL A 167 5.82 -8.25 -2.96
C VAL A 167 6.42 -6.94 -3.51
N ASN A 168 7.05 -6.08 -2.70
CA ASN A 168 7.73 -4.90 -3.26
C ASN A 168 8.97 -4.38 -2.49
N GLU A 169 9.45 -5.07 -1.45
CA GLU A 169 10.68 -4.65 -0.74
C GLU A 169 11.83 -5.66 -0.85
N ASN A 170 11.62 -6.89 -1.33
CA ASN A 170 12.67 -7.91 -1.32
C ASN A 170 13.58 -7.93 -2.57
N GLU A 171 13.12 -7.54 -3.76
CA GLU A 171 13.98 -7.69 -4.95
C GLU A 171 15.17 -6.71 -4.93
N ASP A 172 14.96 -5.43 -4.62
CA ASP A 172 16.05 -4.43 -4.55
C ASP A 172 16.90 -4.53 -3.25
N GLU A 173 16.28 -4.91 -2.12
CA GLU A 173 16.94 -4.90 -0.82
C GLU A 173 17.75 -6.19 -0.56
N ASP A 174 17.30 -7.35 -1.07
CA ASP A 174 18.10 -8.58 -1.07
C ASP A 174 19.32 -8.47 -2.01
N GLU A 175 19.20 -7.75 -3.13
CA GLU A 175 20.32 -7.51 -4.07
C GLU A 175 21.47 -6.72 -3.42
N LEU A 176 21.16 -5.75 -2.56
CA LEU A 176 22.15 -4.87 -1.93
C LEU A 176 22.69 -5.42 -0.60
N LEU A 177 22.02 -6.41 -0.01
CA LEU A 177 22.41 -6.98 1.28
C LEU A 177 23.81 -7.64 1.27
N PRO A 178 24.22 -8.42 0.24
CA PRO A 178 25.59 -8.93 0.13
C PRO A 178 26.63 -7.80 0.09
N SER A 179 26.35 -6.74 -0.69
CA SER A 179 27.23 -5.58 -0.82
C SER A 179 27.31 -4.77 0.49
N ALA A 180 26.21 -4.70 1.25
CA ALA A 180 26.18 -4.08 2.56
C ALA A 180 27.04 -4.85 3.58
N LYS A 181 26.96 -6.19 3.58
CA LYS A 181 27.79 -7.06 4.42
C LYS A 181 29.28 -6.84 4.15
N GLU A 182 29.67 -6.84 2.87
CA GLU A 182 31.06 -6.62 2.50
C GLU A 182 31.55 -5.22 2.94
N ALA A 183 30.71 -4.19 2.73
CA ALA A 183 31.05 -2.82 3.11
C ALA A 183 31.28 -2.63 4.61
N ILE A 184 30.48 -3.27 5.48
CA ILE A 184 30.65 -3.17 6.93
C ILE A 184 31.85 -4.00 7.42
N ILE A 185 32.12 -5.17 6.81
CA ILE A 185 33.26 -6.01 7.14
C ILE A 185 34.57 -5.28 6.79
N GLN A 186 34.65 -4.71 5.57
CA GLN A 186 35.82 -3.93 5.15
C GLN A 186 36.06 -2.69 6.02
N ALA A 187 34.98 -2.06 6.51
CA ALA A 187 35.09 -0.84 7.30
C ALA A 187 35.27 -1.08 8.81
N GLY A 188 34.99 -2.28 9.31
CA GLY A 188 35.00 -2.63 10.73
C GLY A 188 33.95 -1.90 11.59
N LYS A 189 33.01 -1.20 10.97
CA LYS A 189 31.94 -0.44 11.63
C LYS A 189 30.74 -0.29 10.72
N ALA A 190 29.54 -0.27 11.31
CA ALA A 190 28.30 -0.15 10.57
C ALA A 190 27.58 1.17 10.91
N SER A 191 27.31 2.01 9.91
CA SER A 191 26.53 3.24 10.09
C SER A 191 25.74 3.60 8.84
N ALA A 192 24.64 4.33 9.01
CA ALA A 192 23.76 4.68 7.89
C ALA A 192 24.55 5.46 6.84
N SER A 193 25.34 6.45 7.26
CA SER A 193 26.18 7.26 6.36
C SER A 193 27.24 6.44 5.62
N LEU A 194 27.75 5.34 6.20
CA LEU A 194 28.69 4.45 5.54
C LEU A 194 28.01 3.69 4.38
N LEU A 195 26.84 3.11 4.64
CA LEU A 195 26.07 2.39 3.62
C LEU A 195 25.51 3.31 2.54
N GLN A 196 25.05 4.52 2.91
CA GLN A 196 24.61 5.54 1.95
C GLN A 196 25.71 5.87 0.93
N ARG A 197 26.97 6.03 1.39
CA ARG A 197 28.09 6.37 0.50
C ARG A 197 28.57 5.17 -0.32
N ARG A 198 28.62 3.97 0.26
CA ARG A 198 29.12 2.76 -0.40
C ARG A 198 28.14 2.20 -1.43
N LEU A 199 26.85 2.24 -1.13
CA LEU A 199 25.78 1.63 -1.94
C LEU A 199 24.96 2.68 -2.72
N ARG A 200 25.27 3.97 -2.57
CA ARG A 200 24.53 5.09 -3.18
C ARG A 200 23.03 5.06 -2.88
N VAL A 201 22.67 4.66 -1.66
CA VAL A 201 21.29 4.54 -1.19
C VAL A 201 20.87 5.72 -0.29
N GLY A 202 19.57 5.99 -0.21
CA GLY A 202 19.00 6.97 0.72
C GLY A 202 19.07 6.52 2.18
N TYR A 203 18.84 7.45 3.11
CA TYR A 203 18.94 7.19 4.56
C TYR A 203 18.01 6.09 5.05
N ALA A 204 16.74 6.10 4.63
CA ALA A 204 15.76 5.09 5.03
C ALA A 204 16.18 3.67 4.61
N ARG A 205 16.71 3.51 3.40
CA ARG A 205 17.21 2.23 2.88
C ARG A 205 18.49 1.78 3.62
N ALA A 206 19.39 2.71 3.93
CA ALA A 206 20.58 2.41 4.74
C ALA A 206 20.22 2.00 6.18
N ALA A 207 19.22 2.64 6.80
CA ALA A 207 18.74 2.29 8.14
C ALA A 207 18.16 0.86 8.15
N ARG A 208 17.30 0.53 7.18
CA ARG A 208 16.73 -0.81 7.04
C ARG A 208 17.78 -1.89 6.84
N LEU A 209 18.80 -1.65 6.01
CA LEU A 209 19.91 -2.58 5.84
C LEU A 209 20.66 -2.83 7.16
N LEU A 210 20.83 -1.81 8.02
CA LEU A 210 21.42 -2.01 9.35
C LEU A 210 20.54 -2.86 10.24
N ASP A 211 19.23 -2.64 10.23
CA ASP A 211 18.29 -3.40 11.06
C ASP A 211 18.24 -4.88 10.64
N ILE A 212 18.33 -5.17 9.34
CA ILE A 212 18.47 -6.54 8.81
C ILE A 212 19.80 -7.16 9.27
N LEU A 213 20.90 -6.43 9.17
CA LEU A 213 22.22 -6.90 9.60
C LEU A 213 22.28 -7.15 11.11
N GLU A 214 21.56 -6.36 11.91
CA GLU A 214 21.40 -6.54 13.36
C GLU A 214 20.55 -7.77 13.66
N ALA A 215 19.42 -7.94 12.97
CA ALA A 215 18.56 -9.12 13.09
C ALA A 215 19.28 -10.42 12.69
N GLN A 216 20.23 -10.34 11.74
CA GLN A 216 21.12 -11.45 11.37
C GLN A 216 22.30 -11.67 12.34
N GLY A 217 22.42 -10.84 13.38
CA GLY A 217 23.50 -10.93 14.37
C GLY A 217 24.88 -10.52 13.85
N LEU A 218 24.94 -9.81 12.72
CA LEU A 218 26.20 -9.38 12.10
C LEU A 218 26.74 -8.08 12.69
N ILE A 219 25.88 -7.27 13.29
CA ILE A 219 26.23 -6.01 13.96
C ILE A 219 25.52 -5.90 15.31
N GLY A 220 26.11 -5.16 16.24
CA GLY A 220 25.55 -4.91 17.57
C GLY A 220 24.38 -3.92 17.58
N PRO A 221 23.70 -3.78 18.73
CA PRO A 221 22.52 -2.94 18.85
C PRO A 221 22.82 -1.46 18.62
N GLY A 222 21.81 -0.72 18.14
CA GLY A 222 21.92 0.72 17.89
C GLY A 222 22.02 1.55 19.18
N GLU A 223 23.17 2.20 19.40
CA GLU A 223 23.33 3.23 20.44
C GLU A 223 23.22 4.65 19.85
N GLY A 224 21.98 5.08 19.56
CA GLY A 224 21.71 6.42 19.05
C GLY A 224 22.42 6.69 17.71
N ALA A 225 23.15 7.81 17.62
CA ALA A 225 23.84 8.24 16.39
C ALA A 225 25.23 7.60 16.18
N LYS A 226 25.69 6.72 17.09
CA LYS A 226 27.02 6.11 16.99
C LYS A 226 27.02 4.94 15.99
N PRO A 227 28.15 4.70 15.30
CA PRO A 227 28.32 3.49 14.49
C PRO A 227 28.17 2.22 15.34
N ARG A 228 27.44 1.24 14.83
CA ARG A 228 27.26 -0.09 15.42
C ARG A 228 28.55 -0.91 15.26
N GLU A 229 28.91 -1.67 16.29
CA GLU A 229 30.05 -2.59 16.25
C GLU A 229 29.72 -3.78 15.34
N VAL A 230 30.71 -4.25 14.57
CA VAL A 230 30.56 -5.43 13.70
C VAL A 230 30.91 -6.67 14.52
N LEU A 231 29.99 -7.62 14.62
CA LEU A 231 30.11 -8.82 15.47
C LEU A 231 30.73 -10.02 14.74
N ILE A 232 30.98 -9.89 13.44
CA ILE A 232 31.58 -10.96 12.63
C ILE A 232 33.08 -11.06 12.96
N SER A 233 33.44 -12.12 13.69
CA SER A 233 34.81 -12.61 13.69
C SER A 233 35.12 -13.25 12.33
N SER A 234 36.28 -12.95 11.79
CA SER A 234 36.76 -13.26 10.44
C SER A 234 36.85 -14.76 10.10
N ASN A 235 35.74 -15.51 10.10
CA ASN A 235 35.75 -16.96 9.94
C ASN A 235 34.80 -17.53 8.87
N HIS A 236 34.24 -16.71 7.98
CA HIS A 236 33.67 -17.19 6.72
C HIS A 236 34.63 -16.92 5.57
N LYS A 237 35.69 -17.73 5.50
CA LYS A 237 36.37 -18.02 4.24
C LYS A 237 35.81 -19.33 3.69
N GLU A 238 35.34 -19.25 2.45
CA GLU A 238 35.38 -20.32 1.44
C GLU A 238 34.61 -21.62 1.76
N GLU A 239 33.34 -21.66 1.33
CA GLU A 239 32.86 -22.84 0.59
C GLU A 239 32.71 -22.42 -0.87
N THR A 240 33.85 -22.37 -1.58
CA THR A 240 33.85 -22.49 -3.03
C THR A 240 33.62 -23.96 -3.35
N VAL A 241 32.45 -24.26 -3.89
CA VAL A 241 32.13 -25.57 -4.48
C VAL A 241 33.04 -25.75 -5.70
N ASP A 242 34.03 -26.63 -5.57
CA ASP A 242 34.83 -27.14 -6.69
C ASP A 242 33.92 -27.94 -7.63
N ILE A 243 33.59 -27.34 -8.78
CA ILE A 243 33.16 -28.06 -9.97
C ILE A 243 34.04 -27.58 -11.13
N LYS A 244 35.14 -28.30 -11.34
CA LYS A 244 35.81 -28.49 -12.64
C LYS A 244 36.87 -29.57 -12.45
N ASP A 245 36.56 -30.78 -12.90
CA ASP A 245 37.42 -31.60 -13.75
C ASP A 245 36.83 -33.01 -13.87
N GLN A 246 35.81 -33.14 -14.71
CA GLN A 246 35.56 -34.37 -15.44
C GLN A 246 35.21 -34.01 -16.87
N GLU A 247 36.24 -33.87 -17.71
CA GLU A 247 36.21 -34.26 -19.12
C GLU A 247 37.64 -34.20 -19.70
N HIS A 248 38.28 -35.36 -19.86
CA HIS A 248 39.06 -35.76 -21.03
C HIS A 248 39.51 -37.23 -20.86
N ILE A 249 38.82 -38.19 -21.46
CA ILE A 249 39.13 -38.86 -22.75
C ILE A 249 40.30 -39.87 -22.67
N THR A 250 39.93 -41.15 -22.71
CA THR A 250 40.43 -42.21 -23.62
C THR A 250 41.95 -42.35 -23.83
N ASN A 251 42.57 -43.36 -23.22
CA ASN A 251 43.08 -44.60 -23.86
C ASN A 251 43.88 -45.42 -22.84
#